data_AF-M7BDZ2-F1
#
_entry.id   AF-M7BDZ2-F1
#
_cell.length_a   1.000
_cell.length_b   1.000
_cell.length_c   1.000
_cell.angle_alpha   90.00
_cell.angle_beta   90.00
_cell.angle_gamma   90.00
#
_symmetry.space_group_name_H-M   'P 1'
#
loop_
_entity.id
_entity.type
_entity.pdbx_description
1 polymer ?
#
loop_
_entity_poly.entity_id
_entity_poly.type
_entity_poly.pdbx_seq_one_letter_code
_entity_poly.pdbx_strand_id
1 'polypeptide(L)'
;AACIVGFSDLATVLLRKFKWGKVFLELNKNLLEKYAACHCQEEVLRVEKEFLASVQERGTEDIDPFDVDTGKEFSNLNRPTSSIGMAQRDEESGEEDGSDSDVQKMTAKSLLHKQPINQLFGRELKKD
;
A
#
# COMPACT_ATOMS: atom_id res chain seq x y z
N ALA A 1 -8.21 -19.90 4.07
CA ALA A 1 -8.42 -20.90 5.13
C ALA A 1 -8.25 -22.33 4.62
N ALA A 2 -9.11 -22.85 3.74
CA ALA A 2 -9.10 -24.26 3.31
C ALA A 2 -7.72 -24.82 2.87
N CYS A 3 -6.94 -24.08 2.07
CA CYS A 3 -5.57 -24.50 1.69
C CYS A 3 -4.60 -24.62 2.88
N ILE A 4 -4.75 -23.76 3.89
CA ILE A 4 -3.83 -23.67 5.04
C ILE A 4 -4.10 -24.83 6.01
N VAL A 5 -5.38 -25.19 6.21
CA VAL A 5 -5.78 -26.25 7.14
C VAL A 5 -5.77 -27.66 6.51
N GLY A 6 -5.14 -27.83 5.34
CA GLY A 6 -4.98 -29.14 4.67
C GLY A 6 -6.09 -29.55 3.71
N PHE A 7 -7.12 -28.74 3.48
CA PHE A 7 -8.21 -29.02 2.53
C PHE A 7 -7.97 -28.37 1.15
N SER A 8 -6.82 -28.65 0.53
CA SER A 8 -6.42 -28.02 -0.75
C SER A 8 -7.36 -28.38 -1.91
N ASP A 9 -7.84 -29.63 -1.97
CA ASP A 9 -8.77 -30.08 -3.02
C ASP A 9 -10.13 -29.37 -2.90
N LEU A 10 -10.63 -29.23 -1.67
CA LEU A 10 -11.85 -28.49 -1.40
C LEU A 10 -11.69 -27.01 -1.79
N ALA A 11 -10.55 -26.40 -1.44
CA ALA A 11 -10.25 -25.04 -1.84
C ALA A 11 -10.26 -24.87 -3.38
N THR A 12 -9.73 -25.86 -4.10
CA THR A 12 -9.74 -25.89 -5.57
C THR A 12 -11.17 -25.96 -6.11
N VAL A 13 -12.00 -26.85 -5.56
CA VAL A 13 -13.42 -26.97 -5.97
C VAL A 13 -14.20 -25.68 -5.69
N LEU A 14 -13.96 -25.05 -4.53
CA LEU A 14 -14.58 -23.78 -4.16
C LEU A 14 -14.17 -22.66 -5.14
N LEU A 15 -12.88 -22.54 -5.43
CA LEU A 15 -12.36 -21.47 -6.27
C LEU A 15 -12.65 -21.66 -7.76
N ARG A 16 -12.98 -22.88 -8.23
CA ARG A 16 -13.44 -23.12 -9.62
C ARG A 16 -14.70 -22.36 -10.00
N LYS A 17 -15.50 -21.90 -9.04
CA LYS A 17 -16.68 -21.06 -9.30
C LYS A 17 -16.31 -19.65 -9.77
N PHE A 18 -15.07 -19.24 -9.58
CA PHE A 18 -14.56 -17.92 -9.95
C PHE A 18 -13.52 -18.03 -11.07
N LYS A 19 -13.63 -17.18 -12.10
CA LYS A 19 -12.67 -17.16 -13.21
C LYS A 19 -11.23 -16.88 -12.75
N TRP A 20 -11.06 -16.08 -11.71
CA TRP A 20 -9.75 -15.76 -11.11
C TRP A 20 -9.25 -16.82 -10.12
N GLY A 21 -10.08 -17.80 -9.74
CA GLY A 21 -9.76 -18.73 -8.66
C GLY A 21 -8.54 -19.61 -8.94
N LYS A 22 -8.37 -20.06 -10.19
CA LYS A 22 -7.17 -20.81 -10.61
C LYS A 22 -5.91 -19.97 -10.47
N VAL A 23 -5.95 -18.73 -10.98
CA VAL A 23 -4.81 -17.80 -10.95
C VAL A 23 -4.45 -17.45 -9.51
N PHE A 24 -5.43 -17.27 -8.63
CA PHE A 24 -5.19 -17.01 -7.20
C PHE A 24 -4.39 -18.14 -6.55
N LEU A 25 -4.77 -19.40 -6.79
CA LEU A 25 -4.05 -20.55 -6.23
C LEU A 25 -2.63 -20.66 -6.77
N GLU A 26 -2.45 -20.41 -8.07
CA GLU A 26 -1.16 -20.47 -8.73
C GLU A 26 -0.21 -19.37 -8.23
N LEU A 27 -0.69 -18.12 -8.19
CA LEU A 27 0.09 -16.97 -7.75
C LEU A 27 0.51 -17.06 -6.28
N ASN A 28 -0.35 -17.63 -5.42
CA ASN A 28 -0.09 -17.74 -3.99
C ASN A 28 0.44 -19.12 -3.56
N LYS A 29 0.75 -20.03 -4.51
CA LYS A 29 1.07 -21.44 -4.20
C LYS A 29 2.14 -21.59 -3.12
N ASN A 30 3.30 -20.95 -3.30
CA ASN A 30 4.41 -21.05 -2.35
C ASN A 30 4.05 -20.47 -0.97
N LEU A 31 3.31 -19.35 -0.95
CA LEU A 31 2.89 -18.71 0.30
C LEU A 31 1.88 -19.57 1.06
N LEU A 32 0.92 -20.17 0.34
CA LEU A 32 -0.07 -21.09 0.92
C LEU A 32 0.59 -22.36 1.46
N GLU A 33 1.60 -22.90 0.78
CA GLU A 33 2.40 -24.03 1.26
C GLU A 33 3.16 -23.69 2.56
N LYS A 34 3.81 -22.52 2.63
CA LYS A 34 4.47 -22.04 3.86
C LYS A 34 3.50 -21.92 5.03
N TYR A 35 2.32 -21.35 4.79
CA TYR A 35 1.28 -21.25 5.83
C TYR A 35 0.74 -22.61 6.24
N ALA A 36 0.55 -23.55 5.31
CA ALA A 36 0.08 -24.90 5.61
C ALA A 36 1.08 -25.73 6.43
N ALA A 37 2.37 -25.40 6.36
CA ALA A 37 3.41 -26.03 7.17
C ALA A 37 3.53 -25.46 8.60
N CYS A 38 2.79 -24.39 8.93
CA CYS A 38 2.82 -23.78 10.25
C CYS A 38 1.91 -24.53 11.23
N HIS A 39 2.38 -24.74 12.47
CA HIS A 39 1.64 -25.44 13.53
C HIS A 39 1.17 -24.52 14.65
N CYS A 40 1.74 -23.33 14.75
CA CYS A 40 1.38 -22.34 15.75
C CYS A 40 1.28 -20.93 15.17
N GLN A 41 0.66 -20.02 15.93
CA GLN A 41 0.44 -18.64 15.52
C GLN A 41 1.76 -17.89 15.28
N GLU A 42 2.77 -18.16 16.08
CA GLU A 42 4.09 -17.51 15.99
C GLU A 42 4.78 -17.82 14.66
N GLU A 43 4.64 -19.05 14.16
CA GLU A 43 5.16 -19.46 12.85
C GLU A 43 4.45 -18.76 11.70
N VAL A 44 3.12 -18.63 11.78
CA VAL A 44 2.32 -17.90 10.80
C VAL A 44 2.78 -16.44 10.73
N LEU A 45 2.94 -15.78 11.87
CA LEU A 45 3.40 -14.39 11.95
C LEU A 45 4.83 -14.22 11.42
N ARG A 46 5.71 -15.21 11.64
CA ARG A 46 7.07 -15.21 11.09
C ARG A 46 7.05 -15.26 9.56
N VAL A 47 6.25 -16.16 8.98
CA VAL A 47 6.08 -16.28 7.51
C VAL A 47 5.53 -14.99 6.91
N GLU A 48 4.56 -14.36 7.58
CA GLU A 48 4.00 -13.08 7.17
C GLU A 48 5.07 -11.98 7.13
N LYS A 49 5.86 -11.85 8.20
CA LYS A 49 6.93 -10.85 8.28
C LYS A 49 8.00 -11.06 7.20
N GLU A 50 8.41 -12.30 6.98
CA GLU A 50 9.37 -12.67 5.91
C GLU A 50 8.83 -12.28 4.53
N PHE A 51 7.55 -12.59 4.26
CA PHE A 51 6.92 -12.25 3.00
C PHE A 51 6.89 -10.74 2.75
N LEU A 52 6.47 -9.95 3.75
CA LEU A 52 6.42 -8.48 3.64
C LEU A 52 7.81 -7.86 3.43
N ALA A 53 8.82 -8.33 4.15
CA ALA A 53 10.20 -7.88 3.97
C ALA A 53 10.69 -8.12 2.52
N SER A 54 10.37 -9.30 1.95
CA SER A 54 10.76 -9.63 0.56
C SER A 54 10.08 -8.78 -0.50
N VAL A 55 8.93 -8.18 -0.19
CA VAL A 55 8.18 -7.30 -1.11
C VAL A 55 8.77 -5.88 -1.09
N GLN A 56 9.21 -5.42 0.09
CA GLN A 56 9.76 -4.07 0.25
C GLN A 56 11.11 -3.88 -0.45
N GLU A 57 11.93 -4.93 -0.54
CA GLU A 57 13.19 -4.91 -1.31
C GLU A 57 12.98 -4.74 -2.82
N ARG A 58 11.78 -5.06 -3.34
CA ARG A 58 11.43 -4.92 -4.76
C ARG A 58 10.82 -3.57 -5.14
N GLY A 59 10.55 -2.69 -4.18
CA GLY A 59 9.70 -1.50 -4.36
C GLY A 59 10.31 -0.20 -3.86
N THR A 60 11.56 0.10 -4.21
CA THR A 60 12.17 1.40 -3.90
C THR A 60 12.44 2.23 -5.16
N GLU A 61 11.45 2.37 -6.05
CA GLU A 61 11.42 3.43 -7.08
C GLU A 61 9.96 3.81 -7.40
N ASP A 62 9.05 3.82 -6.40
CA ASP A 62 7.67 4.26 -6.61
C ASP A 62 7.61 5.79 -6.60
N ILE A 63 7.88 6.39 -7.76
CA ILE A 63 7.38 7.73 -8.05
C ILE A 63 5.86 7.58 -8.13
N ASP A 64 5.14 8.19 -7.20
CA ASP A 64 3.68 8.21 -7.24
C ASP A 64 3.24 8.83 -8.57
N PRO A 65 2.53 8.07 -9.43
CA PRO A 65 2.10 8.54 -10.76
C PRO A 65 1.21 9.79 -10.72
N PHE A 66 0.67 10.14 -9.55
CA PHE A 66 -0.16 11.31 -9.31
C PHE A 66 0.52 12.38 -8.43
N ASP A 67 1.77 12.15 -8.00
CA ASP A 67 2.48 13.13 -7.18
C ASP A 67 3.04 14.25 -8.05
N VAL A 68 2.31 15.37 -8.05
CA VAL A 68 2.66 16.61 -8.75
C VAL A 68 3.76 17.38 -8.02
N ASP A 69 4.03 17.06 -6.74
CA ASP A 69 5.02 17.75 -5.90
C ASP A 69 6.44 17.19 -6.07
N THR A 70 6.64 16.13 -6.86
CA THR A 70 7.97 15.55 -7.13
C THR A 70 8.93 16.55 -7.81
N GLY A 71 8.47 17.73 -8.21
CA GLY A 71 9.32 18.79 -8.79
C GLY A 71 9.95 18.38 -10.14
N LYS A 72 9.43 17.30 -10.74
CA LYS A 72 9.84 16.85 -12.06
C LYS A 72 9.11 17.70 -13.09
N GLU A 73 9.86 18.48 -13.86
CA GLU A 73 9.29 19.36 -14.88
C GLU A 73 8.65 18.55 -16.01
N PHE A 74 7.36 18.28 -15.89
CA PHE A 74 6.56 17.74 -16.99
C PHE A 74 6.08 18.91 -17.85
N SER A 75 6.81 19.19 -18.93
CA SER A 75 6.35 20.15 -19.93
C SER A 75 5.13 19.60 -20.67
N ASN A 76 3.99 20.28 -20.58
CA ASN A 76 2.83 19.98 -21.43
C ASN A 76 3.15 20.44 -22.87
N LEU A 77 3.44 19.51 -23.78
CA LEU A 77 3.80 19.81 -25.18
C LEU A 77 2.71 20.58 -25.95
N ASN A 78 1.46 20.58 -25.46
CA ASN A 78 0.36 21.32 -26.07
C ASN A 78 0.14 22.70 -25.44
N ARG A 79 0.93 23.07 -24.41
CA ARG A 79 1.08 24.45 -23.95
C ARG A 79 2.13 25.09 -24.87
N PRO A 80 1.79 26.05 -25.74
CA PRO A 80 2.79 26.73 -26.54
C PRO A 80 3.80 27.35 -25.57
N THR A 81 5.05 26.91 -25.67
CA THR A 81 6.14 27.49 -24.92
C THR A 81 6.27 28.93 -25.40
N SER A 82 5.83 29.88 -24.59
CA SER A 82 6.21 31.28 -24.79
C SER A 82 7.70 31.38 -24.44
N SER A 83 8.54 30.95 -25.36
CA SER A 83 9.94 31.34 -25.35
C SER A 83 10.01 32.77 -25.86
N ILE A 84 9.79 33.75 -24.97
CA ILE A 84 10.53 35.01 -24.92
C ILE A 84 10.02 35.84 -23.73
N GLY A 85 10.93 36.27 -22.85
CA GLY A 85 10.57 37.20 -21.78
C GLY A 85 11.58 37.26 -20.65
N MET A 86 12.84 37.62 -20.96
CA MET A 86 13.60 38.41 -20.00
C MET A 86 12.74 39.62 -19.62
N ALA A 87 12.18 39.63 -18.42
CA ALA A 87 11.63 40.81 -17.80
C ALA A 87 11.98 40.73 -16.32
N GLN A 88 13.13 41.31 -15.99
CA GLN A 88 13.37 41.85 -14.65
C GLN A 88 12.15 42.69 -14.26
N ARG A 89 11.57 42.42 -13.09
CA ARG A 89 10.68 43.37 -12.43
C ARG A 89 10.98 43.32 -10.94
N ASP A 90 11.91 44.18 -10.56
CA ASP A 90 12.31 44.47 -9.18
C ASP A 90 11.28 45.41 -8.50
N GLU A 91 11.00 45.10 -7.22
CA GLU A 91 10.41 45.89 -6.10
C GLU A 91 8.98 46.49 -6.24
N GLU A 92 8.10 46.62 -5.23
CA GLU A 92 8.24 46.67 -3.77
C GLU A 92 6.85 46.54 -3.07
N SER A 93 6.87 46.08 -1.81
CA SER A 93 6.13 46.61 -0.63
C SER A 93 4.77 46.03 -0.18
N GLY A 94 4.78 45.56 1.08
CA GLY A 94 3.62 45.33 1.95
C GLY A 94 3.90 44.35 3.09
N GLU A 95 4.46 44.83 4.22
CA GLU A 95 4.72 44.07 5.46
C GLU A 95 3.48 43.93 6.39
N GLU A 96 3.70 43.19 7.50
CA GLU A 96 2.89 42.93 8.72
C GLU A 96 2.12 41.59 8.73
N ASP A 97 2.65 40.53 9.35
CA ASP A 97 2.78 40.17 10.79
C ASP A 97 1.52 39.51 11.39
N GLY A 98 1.71 38.41 12.11
CA GLY A 98 0.64 37.81 12.93
C GLY A 98 0.67 36.29 13.10
N SER A 99 1.49 35.82 14.04
CA SER A 99 1.21 34.76 15.02
C SER A 99 1.00 33.29 14.58
N ASP A 100 1.90 32.48 15.12
CA ASP A 100 1.87 31.05 15.41
C ASP A 100 0.48 30.46 15.75
N SER A 101 0.22 29.29 15.17
CA SER A 101 -0.77 28.30 15.61
C SER A 101 -0.38 26.95 15.02
N ASP A 102 0.35 26.15 15.81
CA ASP A 102 0.60 24.73 15.61
C ASP A 102 -0.69 23.94 15.26
N VAL A 103 -1.00 23.85 13.97
CA VAL A 103 -1.92 22.83 13.47
C VAL A 103 -1.07 21.63 13.11
N GLN A 104 -1.01 20.67 14.04
CA GLN A 104 -0.51 19.32 13.81
C GLN A 104 -1.21 18.73 12.58
N LYS A 105 -0.59 18.90 11.41
CA LYS A 105 -0.98 18.24 10.17
C LYS A 105 -0.60 16.76 10.35
N MET A 106 -1.51 16.00 10.94
CA MET A 106 -1.45 14.53 10.91
C MET A 106 -1.38 14.13 9.44
N THR A 107 -0.17 13.89 8.97
CA THR A 107 0.06 13.47 7.59
C THR A 107 -0.60 12.11 7.41
N ALA A 108 -1.27 11.94 6.27
CA ALA A 108 -1.94 10.72 5.84
C ALA A 108 -0.99 9.52 5.63
N LYS A 109 0.24 9.59 6.15
CA LYS A 109 1.20 8.48 6.23
C LYS A 109 0.87 7.48 7.36
N SER A 110 -0.01 7.84 8.30
CA SER A 110 -0.42 6.94 9.40
C SER A 110 -1.40 5.83 8.98
N LEU A 111 -2.16 6.02 7.89
CA LEU A 111 -3.30 5.14 7.55
C LEU A 111 -3.03 4.10 6.45
N LEU A 112 -1.78 3.87 6.08
CA LEU A 112 -1.38 2.67 5.33
C LEU A 112 -0.73 1.61 6.23
N HIS A 113 -1.19 1.54 7.48
CA HIS A 113 -1.11 0.29 8.22
C HIS A 113 -2.06 -0.69 7.53
N LYS A 114 -1.57 -1.47 6.56
CA LYS A 114 -2.29 -2.64 6.07
C LYS A 114 -2.43 -3.57 7.27
N GLN A 115 -3.55 -3.45 7.96
CA GLN A 115 -3.86 -4.29 9.11
C GLN A 115 -3.82 -5.74 8.63
N PRO A 116 -3.08 -6.61 9.32
CA PRO A 116 -3.10 -8.03 8.98
C PRO A 116 -4.55 -8.53 9.06
N ILE A 117 -4.97 -9.32 8.08
CA ILE A 117 -6.37 -9.76 7.89
C ILE A 117 -6.96 -10.44 9.15
N ASN A 118 -6.09 -10.97 10.02
CA ASN A 118 -6.47 -11.56 11.31
C ASN A 118 -7.12 -10.56 12.29
N GLN A 119 -6.91 -9.24 12.11
CA GLN A 119 -7.54 -8.22 12.96
C GLN A 119 -8.95 -7.80 12.50
N LEU A 120 -9.40 -8.23 11.32
CA LEU A 120 -10.74 -7.89 10.81
C LEU A 120 -11.84 -8.84 11.28
N PHE A 121 -11.50 -10.02 11.82
CA PHE A 121 -12.47 -11.07 12.19
C PHE A 121 -12.61 -11.34 13.70
N GLY A 122 -11.99 -10.54 14.56
CA GLY A 122 -12.14 -10.64 16.02
C GLY A 122 -13.27 -9.76 16.55
N ARG A 123 -14.53 -10.21 16.49
CA ARG A 123 -15.56 -9.74 17.44
C ARG A 123 -16.01 -10.92 18.28
N GLU A 124 -15.75 -10.79 19.57
CA GLU A 124 -15.96 -11.75 20.64
C GLU A 124 -17.39 -12.29 20.68
N LEU A 125 -17.51 -13.62 20.81
CA LEU A 125 -18.67 -14.25 21.43
C LEU A 125 -18.60 -13.96 22.93
N LYS A 126 -19.34 -12.96 23.41
CA LYS A 126 -19.72 -12.89 24.82
C LYS A 126 -20.57 -14.12 25.14
N LYS A 127 -20.04 -15.01 25.97
CA LYS A 127 -20.83 -15.98 26.73
C LYS A 127 -21.25 -15.28 28.02
N ASP A 128 -22.56 -15.16 28.21
CA ASP A 128 -23.17 -15.03 29.54
C ASP A 128 -23.27 -16.41 30.19
#